data_AF-A0A7W1EQD6-F1
#
_entry.id   AF-A0A7W1EQD6-F1
#
_cell.length_a   1.000
_cell.length_b   1.000
_cell.length_c   1.000
_cell.angle_alpha   90.00
_cell.angle_beta   90.00
_cell.angle_gamma   90.00
#
_symmetry.space_group_name_H-M   'P 1'
#
loop_
_entity.id
_entity.type
_entity.pdbx_description
1 polymer ?
#
loop_
_entity_poly.entity_id
_entity_poly.type
_entity_poly.pdbx_seq_one_letter_code
_entity_poly.pdbx_strand_id
1 'polypeptide(L)'
;MSGQFIVSLSLAAAATTCLLTTVVHERRMQRHRRTGVSWSEATMRCDGGWRRGDLFTDEGLHHQRRAARWGALGTLLLLAALSAWIAAGMD
;
A
#
# COMPACT_ATOMS: atom_id res chain seq x y z
N MET A 1 -4.03 -13.28 28.57
CA MET A 1 -4.79 -13.53 27.33
C MET A 1 -5.44 -12.26 26.73
N SER A 2 -6.34 -11.52 27.40
CA SER A 2 -7.13 -10.44 26.76
C SER A 2 -6.33 -9.24 26.20
N GLY A 3 -5.21 -8.85 26.82
CA GLY A 3 -4.44 -7.66 26.40
C GLY A 3 -3.78 -7.79 25.01
N GLN A 4 -3.11 -8.92 24.72
CA GLN A 4 -2.44 -9.12 23.43
C GLN A 4 -3.44 -9.24 22.27
N PHE A 5 -4.63 -9.82 22.51
CA PHE A 5 -5.70 -9.86 21.51
C PHE A 5 -6.19 -8.44 21.14
N ILE A 6 -6.38 -7.56 22.13
CA ILE A 6 -6.78 -6.17 21.89
C ILE A 6 -5.69 -5.42 21.09
N VAL A 7 -4.42 -5.62 21.45
CA VAL A 7 -3.28 -5.04 20.72
C VAL A 7 -3.25 -5.53 19.26
N SER A 8 -3.37 -6.85 19.05
CA SER A 8 -3.39 -7.45 17.72
C SER A 8 -4.53 -6.90 16.87
N LEU A 9 -5.75 -6.85 17.42
CA LEU A 9 -6.92 -6.31 16.71
C LEU A 9 -6.75 -4.84 16.34
N SER A 10 -6.21 -4.03 17.26
CA SER A 10 -5.96 -2.60 17.02
C SER A 10 -4.93 -2.37 15.91
N LEU A 11 -3.83 -3.16 15.92
CA LEU A 11 -2.81 -3.12 14.87
C LEU A 11 -3.37 -3.56 13.52
N ALA A 12 -4.19 -4.62 13.48
CA ALA A 12 -4.82 -5.09 12.26
C ALA A 12 -5.81 -4.06 11.67
N ALA A 13 -6.58 -3.38 12.53
CA ALA A 13 -7.46 -2.29 12.10
C ALA A 13 -6.66 -1.12 11.50
N ALA A 14 -5.60 -0.68 12.18
CA ALA A 14 -4.72 0.39 11.70
C ALA A 14 -4.00 0.01 10.39
N ALA A 15 -3.52 -1.23 10.28
CA ALA A 15 -2.94 -1.78 9.07
C ALA A 15 -3.94 -1.71 7.90
N THR A 16 -5.18 -2.12 8.13
CA THR A 16 -6.26 -2.09 7.13
C THR A 16 -6.51 -0.66 6.65
N THR A 17 -6.58 0.32 7.56
CA THR A 17 -6.74 1.74 7.17
C THR A 17 -5.58 2.22 6.29
N CYS A 18 -4.33 1.87 6.62
CA CYS A 18 -3.16 2.22 5.82
C CYS A 18 -3.16 1.55 4.43
N LEU A 19 -3.63 0.31 4.34
CA LEU A 19 -3.76 -0.38 3.07
C LEU A 19 -4.88 0.24 2.21
N LEU A 20 -5.99 0.66 2.82
CA LEU A 20 -7.06 1.39 2.11
C LEU A 20 -6.56 2.73 1.57
N THR A 21 -5.78 3.49 2.34
CA THR A 21 -5.20 4.76 1.84
C THR A 21 -4.23 4.53 0.69
N THR A 22 -3.52 3.40 0.69
CA THR A 22 -2.68 2.96 -0.43
C THR A 22 -3.50 2.79 -1.70
N VAL A 23 -4.61 2.04 -1.64
CA VAL A 23 -5.51 1.85 -2.79
C VAL A 23 -6.08 3.19 -3.29
N VAL A 24 -6.46 4.09 -2.38
CA VAL A 24 -6.93 5.44 -2.76
C VAL A 24 -5.84 6.21 -3.52
N HIS A 25 -4.60 6.18 -3.03
CA HIS A 25 -3.49 6.85 -3.71
C HIS A 25 -3.11 6.21 -5.04
N GLU A 26 -3.16 4.88 -5.15
CA GLU A 26 -2.98 4.20 -6.44
C GLU A 26 -4.06 4.58 -7.44
N ARG A 27 -5.33 4.59 -7.03
CA ARG A 27 -6.43 5.04 -7.90
C ARG A 27 -6.26 6.49 -8.35
N ARG A 28 -5.79 7.37 -7.47
CA ARG A 28 -5.48 8.76 -7.84
C ARG A 28 -4.29 8.83 -8.80
N MET A 29 -3.19 8.13 -8.51
CA MET A 29 -2.04 8.02 -9.41
C MET A 29 -2.46 7.59 -10.82
N GLN A 30 -3.33 6.58 -10.92
CA GLN A 30 -3.85 6.08 -12.18
C GLN A 30 -4.70 7.10 -12.96
N ARG A 31 -5.28 8.11 -12.30
CA ARG A 31 -5.96 9.23 -12.99
C ARG A 31 -4.98 10.23 -13.60
N HIS A 32 -3.76 10.29 -13.09
CA HIS A 32 -2.68 11.18 -13.55
C HIS A 32 -1.67 10.47 -14.47
N ARG A 33 -2.15 9.51 -15.27
CA ARG A 33 -1.37 8.93 -16.37
C ARG A 33 -1.14 9.99 -17.46
N ARG A 34 0.00 9.92 -18.15
CA ARG A 34 0.23 10.75 -19.33
C ARG A 34 -0.71 10.35 -20.47
N THR A 35 -1.06 11.31 -21.31
CA THR A 35 -1.91 11.08 -22.48
C THR A 35 -1.26 10.07 -23.42
N GLY A 36 -2.03 9.08 -23.88
CA GLY A 36 -1.53 7.99 -24.73
C GLY A 36 -1.03 6.76 -23.96
N VAL A 37 -0.96 6.81 -22.63
CA VAL A 37 -0.61 5.65 -21.81
C VAL A 37 -1.88 4.93 -21.37
N SER A 38 -2.09 3.71 -21.87
CA SER A 38 -3.20 2.86 -21.44
C SER A 38 -2.98 2.27 -20.04
N TRP A 39 -4.06 1.82 -19.40
CA TRP A 39 -3.96 1.21 -18.06
C TRP A 39 -3.11 -0.06 -18.07
N SER A 40 -3.20 -0.89 -19.11
CA SER A 40 -2.42 -2.12 -19.25
C SER A 40 -0.93 -1.81 -19.43
N GLU A 41 -0.58 -0.80 -20.23
CA GLU A 41 0.82 -0.35 -20.38
C GLU A 41 1.40 0.20 -19.06
N ALA A 42 0.58 0.91 -18.28
CA ALA A 42 1.02 1.45 -16.99
C ALA A 42 1.13 0.38 -15.88
N THR A 43 0.44 -0.76 -16.00
CA THR A 43 0.26 -1.72 -14.90
C THR A 43 0.89 -3.09 -15.17
N MET A 44 0.82 -3.60 -16.40
CA MET A 44 1.21 -4.98 -16.74
C MET A 44 2.54 -5.08 -17.49
N ARG A 45 3.15 -3.94 -17.83
CA ARG A 45 4.35 -3.92 -18.67
C ARG A 45 5.61 -4.11 -17.81
N CYS A 46 6.33 -5.20 -18.08
CA CYS A 46 7.55 -5.60 -17.37
C CYS A 46 8.82 -5.42 -18.22
N ASP A 47 8.73 -4.74 -19.37
CA ASP A 47 9.81 -4.56 -20.34
C ASP A 47 10.90 -3.56 -19.87
N GLY A 48 10.71 -2.89 -18.74
CA GLY A 48 11.73 -2.07 -18.07
C GLY A 48 12.16 -0.81 -18.82
N GLY A 49 11.71 -0.63 -20.07
CA GLY A 49 12.11 0.46 -20.95
C GLY A 49 11.53 1.83 -20.59
N TRP A 50 10.48 1.88 -19.78
CA TRP A 50 9.82 3.12 -19.37
C TRP A 50 10.10 3.42 -17.90
N ARG A 51 10.59 4.62 -17.61
CA ARG A 51 10.66 5.09 -16.22
C ARG A 51 9.24 5.46 -15.77
N ARG A 52 8.96 5.33 -14.47
CA ARG A 52 7.66 5.77 -13.89
C ARG A 52 7.33 7.23 -14.28
N GLY A 53 8.33 8.09 -14.44
CA GLY A 53 8.15 9.49 -14.87
C GLY A 53 7.73 9.68 -16.33
N ASP A 54 7.90 8.64 -17.17
CA ASP A 54 7.43 8.64 -18.55
C ASP A 54 5.94 8.23 -18.63
N LEU A 55 5.44 7.52 -17.61
CA LEU A 55 4.08 6.98 -17.56
C LEU A 55 3.09 7.90 -16.84
N PHE A 56 3.57 8.66 -15.86
CA PHE A 56 2.74 9.48 -14.97
C PHE A 56 3.20 10.94 -14.95
N THR A 57 2.30 11.85 -14.61
CA THR A 57 2.65 13.24 -14.30
C THR A 57 3.34 13.33 -12.93
N ASP A 58 3.92 14.48 -12.60
CA ASP A 58 4.56 14.71 -11.30
C ASP A 58 3.58 14.52 -10.12
N GLU A 59 2.31 14.87 -10.31
CA GLU A 59 1.24 14.63 -9.34
C GLU A 59 0.95 13.12 -9.18
N GLY A 60 0.93 12.39 -10.31
CA GLY A 60 0.82 10.92 -10.28
C GLY A 60 1.96 10.27 -9.51
N LEU A 61 3.20 10.72 -9.73
CA LEU A 61 4.38 10.25 -8.98
C LEU A 61 4.32 10.64 -7.50
N HIS A 62 3.76 11.79 -7.17
CA HIS A 62 3.53 12.17 -5.77
C HIS A 62 2.57 11.20 -5.08
N HIS A 63 1.47 10.84 -5.75
CA HIS A 63 0.55 9.82 -5.25
C HIS A 63 1.19 8.44 -5.16
N GLN A 64 2.04 8.06 -6.12
CA GLN A 64 2.82 6.82 -6.04
C GLN A 64 3.67 6.76 -4.76
N ARG A 65 4.42 7.83 -4.46
CA ARG A 65 5.26 7.88 -3.25
C ARG A 65 4.42 7.76 -1.97
N ARG A 66 3.24 8.38 -1.95
CA ARG A 66 2.31 8.23 -0.81
C ARG A 66 1.78 6.81 -0.72
N ALA A 67 1.34 6.21 -1.83
CA ALA A 67 0.88 4.83 -1.86
C ALA A 67 1.97 3.89 -1.32
N ALA A 68 3.21 4.02 -1.78
CA ALA A 68 4.32 3.20 -1.31
C ALA A 68 4.57 3.35 0.20
N ARG A 69 4.52 4.58 0.74
CA ARG A 69 4.70 4.83 2.18
C ARG A 69 3.59 4.21 3.02
N TRP A 70 2.33 4.45 2.65
CA TRP A 70 1.18 3.90 3.37
C TRP A 70 1.10 2.37 3.24
N GLY A 71 1.49 1.84 2.07
CA GLY A 71 1.54 0.41 1.82
C GLY A 71 2.56 -0.26 2.72
N ALA A 72 3.79 0.26 2.73
CA ALA A 72 4.86 -0.23 3.62
C ALA A 72 4.45 -0.16 5.10
N LEU A 73 3.90 0.97 5.55
CA LEU A 73 3.43 1.11 6.94
C LEU A 73 2.31 0.12 7.27
N GLY A 74 1.32 -0.03 6.38
CA GLY A 74 0.22 -0.98 6.54
C GLY A 74 0.72 -2.42 6.62
N THR A 75 1.65 -2.81 5.76
CA THR A 75 2.28 -4.14 5.81
C THR A 75 3.04 -4.36 7.12
N LEU A 76 3.81 -3.39 7.60
CA LEU A 76 4.53 -3.50 8.88
C LEU A 76 3.57 -3.66 10.06
N LEU A 77 2.48 -2.88 10.09
CA LEU A 77 1.46 -3.00 11.13
C LEU A 77 0.76 -4.35 11.08
N LEU A 78 0.50 -4.89 9.89
CA LEU A 78 -0.12 -6.20 9.73
C LEU A 78 0.80 -7.32 10.24
N LEU A 79 2.09 -7.25 9.91
CA LEU A 79 3.09 -8.19 10.42
C LEU A 79 3.17 -8.13 11.95
N ALA A 80 3.18 -6.93 12.53
CA ALA A 80 3.16 -6.76 13.98
C ALA A 80 1.88 -7.33 14.63
N ALA A 81 0.72 -7.13 14.01
CA ALA A 81 -0.55 -7.68 14.47
C ALA A 81 -0.53 -9.22 14.49
N LEU A 82 0.02 -9.83 13.43
CA LEU A 82 0.20 -11.28 13.32
C LEU A 82 1.17 -11.81 14.38
N SER A 83 2.31 -11.14 14.59
CA SER A 83 3.26 -11.52 15.65
C SER A 83 2.63 -11.47 17.04
N ALA A 84 1.85 -10.42 17.33
CA ALA A 84 1.14 -10.29 18.60
C ALA A 84 0.07 -11.38 18.80
N TRP A 85 -0.63 -11.76 17.72
CA TRP A 85 -1.60 -12.85 17.76
C TRP A 85 -0.95 -14.22 18.01
N ILE A 86 0.16 -14.51 17.32
CA ILE A 86 0.93 -15.74 17.50
C ILE A 86 1.44 -15.85 18.93
N ALA A 87 2.02 -14.77 19.47
CA ALA A 87 2.49 -14.74 20.85
C ALA A 87 1.35 -15.02 21.84
N ALA A 88 0.17 -14.42 21.63
CA ALA A 88 -1.00 -14.62 22.48
C ALA A 88 -1.57 -16.06 22.46
N GLY A 89 -1.30 -16.83 21.40
CA GLY A 89 -1.71 -18.23 21.28
C GLY A 89 -0.67 -19.23 21.78
N MET A 90 0.56 -18.77 22.06
CA MET A 90 1.62 -19.57 22.66
C MET A 90 1.65 -19.47 24.20
N ASP A 91 0.98 -18.45 24.76
CA ASP A 91 0.72 -18.25 26.18
C ASP A 91 -0.53 -19.01 26.66
#